data_AF-A0A8B6GXI5-F1
#
_entry.id   AF-A0A8B6GXI5-F1
#
_cell.length_a   1.000
_cell.length_b   1.000
_cell.length_c   1.000
_cell.angle_alpha   90.00
_cell.angle_beta   90.00
_cell.angle_gamma   90.00
#
_symmetry.space_group_name_H-M   'P 1'
#
loop_
_entity.id
_entity.type
_entity.pdbx_description
1 polymer ?
#
loop_
_entity_poly.entity_id
_entity_poly.type
_entity_poly.pdbx_seq_one_letter_code
_entity_poly.pdbx_strand_id
1 'polypeptide(L)'
;MAERRLRRQPDKQCRSSNFTLGEEISQLKKELLETQRRMKESVHFFASLSADKASVATGTPLVFGTVNLNVGGAYNAANWKFTCKEDGVYFFSWSSLSSPNKDFTSKLVVNGHDIVAVVVDNDLTKDALAGSNSRENRHG
;
A
#
# COMPACT_ATOMS: atom_id res chain seq x y z
N MET A 1 -79.89 -33.91 26.10
CA MET A 1 -79.28 -32.60 25.79
C MET A 1 -77.92 -32.53 26.45
N ALA A 2 -76.83 -32.50 25.66
CA ALA A 2 -75.50 -32.11 26.13
C ALA A 2 -74.66 -31.72 24.91
N GLU A 3 -74.45 -30.42 24.68
CA GLU A 3 -73.56 -29.93 23.62
C GLU A 3 -72.11 -29.95 24.08
N ARG A 4 -71.24 -30.61 23.32
CA ARG A 4 -69.78 -30.49 23.48
C ARG A 4 -69.29 -29.28 22.68
N ARG A 5 -68.97 -28.19 23.36
CA ARG A 5 -68.23 -27.04 22.80
C ARG A 5 -66.79 -27.44 22.49
N LEU A 6 -66.44 -27.45 21.20
CA LEU A 6 -65.06 -27.55 20.73
C LEU A 6 -64.32 -26.23 21.04
N ARG A 7 -63.33 -26.25 21.93
CA ARG A 7 -62.46 -25.07 22.16
C ARG A 7 -61.53 -24.94 20.95
N ARG A 8 -61.69 -23.87 20.15
CA ARG A 8 -60.65 -23.45 19.20
C ARG A 8 -59.41 -23.03 19.98
N GLN A 9 -58.26 -23.61 19.67
CA GLN A 9 -56.98 -23.08 20.14
C GLN A 9 -56.60 -21.85 19.29
N PRO A 10 -55.95 -20.84 19.86
CA PRO A 10 -55.46 -19.70 19.10
C PRO A 10 -54.36 -20.16 18.13
N ASP A 11 -54.46 -19.70 16.90
CA ASP A 11 -53.50 -19.95 15.83
C ASP A 11 -52.09 -19.66 16.35
N LYS A 12 -51.23 -20.69 16.34
CA LYS A 12 -49.80 -20.51 16.57
C LYS A 12 -49.28 -19.61 15.45
N GLN A 13 -49.02 -18.36 15.83
CA GLN A 13 -48.44 -17.28 15.05
C GLN A 13 -47.63 -17.81 13.85
N CYS A 14 -48.19 -17.69 12.66
CA CYS A 14 -47.42 -17.69 11.43
C CYS A 14 -46.58 -16.39 11.47
N ARG A 15 -45.41 -16.43 12.15
CA ARG A 15 -44.35 -15.45 11.92
C ARG A 15 -43.93 -15.68 10.47
N SER A 16 -44.59 -14.98 9.58
CA SER A 16 -44.52 -15.22 8.15
C SER A 16 -43.08 -15.06 7.69
N SER A 17 -42.61 -16.04 6.95
CA SER A 17 -41.28 -16.10 6.30
C SER A 17 -40.92 -14.81 5.53
N ASN A 18 -41.92 -14.01 5.13
CA ASN A 18 -41.73 -12.72 4.49
C ASN A 18 -41.19 -11.63 5.45
N PHE A 19 -41.50 -11.71 6.74
CA PHE A 19 -40.99 -10.77 7.75
C PHE A 19 -39.50 -11.02 8.03
N THR A 20 -39.10 -12.28 8.12
CA THR A 20 -37.69 -12.69 8.29
C THR A 20 -36.86 -12.39 7.03
N LEU A 21 -37.43 -12.55 5.83
CA LEU A 21 -36.74 -12.21 4.58
C LEU A 21 -36.41 -10.71 4.48
N GLY A 22 -37.33 -9.84 4.93
CA GLY A 22 -37.12 -8.40 4.93
C GLY A 22 -36.01 -7.95 5.89
N GLU A 23 -35.90 -8.61 7.05
CA GLU A 23 -34.83 -8.39 8.02
C GLU A 23 -33.48 -8.85 7.47
N GLU A 24 -33.42 -10.03 6.87
CA GLU A 24 -32.21 -10.57 6.22
C GLU A 24 -31.72 -9.67 5.08
N ILE A 25 -32.63 -9.20 4.21
CA ILE A 25 -32.28 -8.26 3.12
C ILE A 25 -31.74 -6.94 3.69
N SER A 26 -32.34 -6.45 4.78
CA SER A 26 -31.88 -5.22 5.42
C SER A 26 -30.49 -5.37 6.04
N GLN A 27 -30.20 -6.55 6.61
CA GLN A 27 -28.90 -6.87 7.17
C GLN A 27 -27.84 -7.00 6.08
N LEU A 28 -28.12 -7.76 5.00
CA LEU A 28 -27.22 -7.93 3.87
C LEU A 28 -26.87 -6.61 3.18
N LYS A 29 -27.83 -5.68 3.08
CA LYS A 29 -27.55 -4.33 2.55
C LYS A 29 -26.56 -3.55 3.42
N LYS A 30 -26.69 -3.63 4.74
CA LYS A 30 -25.73 -2.98 5.65
C LYS A 30 -24.34 -3.59 5.53
N GLU A 31 -24.25 -4.92 5.50
CA GLU A 31 -22.97 -5.62 5.33
C GLU A 31 -22.30 -5.32 3.99
N LEU A 32 -23.09 -5.24 2.91
CA LEU A 32 -22.58 -4.85 1.60
C LEU A 32 -22.04 -3.42 1.61
N LEU A 33 -22.75 -2.49 2.25
CA LEU A 33 -22.32 -1.09 2.34
C LEU A 33 -21.02 -0.97 3.15
N GLU A 34 -20.91 -1.64 4.30
CA GLU A 34 -19.69 -1.67 5.10
C GLU A 34 -18.53 -2.36 4.36
N THR A 35 -18.82 -3.41 3.60
CA THR A 35 -17.82 -4.08 2.76
C THR A 35 -17.34 -3.19 1.63
N GLN A 36 -18.24 -2.48 0.96
CA GLN A 36 -17.89 -1.48 -0.05
C GLN A 36 -17.07 -0.34 0.56
N ARG A 37 -17.43 0.12 1.77
CA ARG A 37 -16.67 1.13 2.52
C ARG A 37 -15.24 0.65 2.79
N ARG A 38 -15.09 -0.57 3.32
CA ARG A 38 -13.77 -1.19 3.56
C ARG A 38 -12.95 -1.40 2.29
N MET A 39 -13.58 -1.74 1.17
CA MET A 39 -12.88 -1.86 -0.12
C MET A 39 -12.49 -0.49 -0.69
N LYS A 40 -13.24 0.56 -0.41
CA LYS A 40 -12.97 1.94 -0.86
C LYS A 40 -11.77 2.56 -0.12
N GLU A 41 -11.49 2.12 1.09
CA GLU A 41 -10.39 2.62 1.94
C GLU A 41 -9.01 2.07 1.55
N SER A 42 -8.93 1.17 0.55
CA SER A 42 -7.64 0.65 0.09
C SER A 42 -6.85 1.74 -0.65
N VAL A 43 -5.63 2.04 -0.17
CA VAL A 43 -4.73 3.03 -0.78
C VAL A 43 -3.39 2.37 -1.05
N HIS A 44 -3.05 2.22 -2.34
CA HIS A 44 -1.80 1.61 -2.78
C HIS A 44 -1.33 2.25 -4.09
N PHE A 45 -0.03 2.48 -4.21
CA PHE A 45 0.56 2.95 -5.45
C PHE A 45 1.86 2.22 -5.76
N PHE A 46 2.18 2.15 -7.05
CA PHE A 46 3.47 1.70 -7.55
C PHE A 46 3.82 2.56 -8.76
N ALA A 47 5.01 3.16 -8.73
CA ALA A 47 5.49 4.02 -9.79
C ALA A 47 7.01 3.85 -9.97
N SER A 48 7.46 4.07 -11.20
CA SER A 48 8.87 3.98 -11.59
C SER A 48 9.33 5.25 -12.31
N LEU A 49 10.65 5.41 -12.42
CA LEU A 49 11.23 6.48 -13.24
C LEU A 49 10.78 6.31 -14.70
N SER A 50 10.47 7.42 -15.35
CA SER A 50 10.08 7.42 -16.75
C SER A 50 11.26 7.28 -17.72
N ALA A 51 12.47 7.60 -17.25
CA ALA A 51 13.72 7.46 -17.98
C ALA A 51 14.90 7.52 -17.00
N ASP A 52 16.04 6.97 -17.40
CA ASP A 52 17.29 7.11 -16.67
C ASP A 52 17.71 8.59 -16.60
N LYS A 53 18.24 9.00 -15.45
CA LYS A 53 18.74 10.36 -15.23
C LYS A 53 20.26 10.31 -15.05
N ALA A 54 20.98 10.91 -15.99
CA ALA A 54 22.44 10.94 -15.97
C ALA A 54 23.01 11.79 -14.82
N SER A 55 22.29 12.82 -14.37
CA SER A 55 22.65 13.64 -13.22
C SER A 55 21.40 14.20 -12.57
N VAL A 56 21.34 14.12 -11.24
CA VAL A 56 20.26 14.69 -10.43
C VAL A 56 20.92 15.63 -9.44
N ALA A 57 20.56 16.91 -9.49
CA ALA A 57 21.06 17.89 -8.53
C ALA A 57 20.51 17.58 -7.13
N THR A 58 21.33 17.77 -6.10
CA THR A 58 20.92 17.59 -4.71
C THR A 58 19.68 18.43 -4.40
N GLY A 59 18.71 17.84 -3.69
CA GLY A 59 17.45 18.51 -3.36
C GLY A 59 16.42 18.52 -4.50
N THR A 60 16.72 17.90 -5.65
CA THR A 60 15.76 17.77 -6.75
C THR A 60 14.82 16.58 -6.48
N PRO A 61 13.49 16.75 -6.56
CA PRO A 61 12.56 15.65 -6.45
C PRO A 61 12.75 14.63 -7.59
N LEU A 62 12.67 13.35 -7.25
CA LEU A 62 12.70 12.27 -8.24
C LEU A 62 11.36 12.17 -8.98
N VAL A 63 11.42 12.07 -10.30
CA VAL A 63 10.25 12.03 -11.18
C VAL A 63 9.85 10.59 -11.44
N PHE A 64 8.98 10.04 -10.60
CA PHE A 64 8.35 8.73 -10.83
C PHE A 64 7.12 8.90 -11.73
N GLY A 65 7.38 9.17 -13.01
CA GLY A 65 6.34 9.51 -14.00
C GLY A 65 5.55 8.31 -14.53
N THR A 66 6.10 7.10 -14.46
CA THR A 66 5.41 5.89 -14.90
C THR A 66 4.60 5.34 -13.74
N VAL A 67 3.26 5.46 -13.80
CA VAL A 67 2.36 4.96 -12.75
C VAL A 67 1.80 3.60 -13.16
N ASN A 68 2.22 2.57 -12.44
CA ASN A 68 1.80 1.19 -12.67
C ASN A 68 0.53 0.84 -11.87
N LEU A 69 0.35 1.44 -10.69
CA LEU A 69 -0.81 1.24 -9.82
C LEU A 69 -1.11 2.53 -9.03
N ASN A 70 -2.38 2.86 -8.83
CA ASN A 70 -2.81 4.01 -8.03
C ASN A 70 -4.23 3.82 -7.44
N VAL A 71 -4.39 2.77 -6.63
CA VAL A 71 -5.65 2.49 -5.92
C VAL A 71 -5.89 3.59 -4.89
N GLY A 72 -7.10 4.13 -4.84
CA GLY A 72 -7.47 5.25 -3.97
C GLY A 72 -7.03 6.63 -4.48
N GLY A 73 -6.26 6.71 -5.59
CA GLY A 73 -5.91 7.98 -6.23
C GLY A 73 -5.08 8.92 -5.35
N ALA A 74 -4.25 8.37 -4.47
CA ALA A 74 -3.44 9.13 -3.53
C ALA A 74 -2.12 9.63 -4.14
N TYR A 75 -1.63 9.02 -5.23
CA TYR A 75 -0.43 9.47 -5.95
C TYR A 75 -0.79 10.40 -7.11
N ASN A 76 -0.13 11.56 -7.20
CA ASN A 76 -0.30 12.52 -8.28
C ASN A 76 0.92 12.51 -9.22
N ALA A 77 0.73 12.01 -10.44
CA ALA A 77 1.81 11.90 -11.44
C ALA A 77 2.31 13.25 -11.99
N ALA A 78 1.52 14.33 -11.88
CA ALA A 78 1.91 15.65 -12.37
C ALA A 78 2.98 16.32 -11.49
N ASN A 79 2.98 16.00 -10.19
CA ASN A 79 3.94 16.57 -9.22
C ASN A 79 4.70 15.51 -8.40
N TRP A 80 4.45 14.23 -8.69
CA TRP A 80 5.16 13.06 -8.15
C TRP A 80 5.01 12.89 -6.64
N LYS A 81 3.93 13.43 -6.07
CA LYS A 81 3.66 13.39 -4.64
C LYS A 81 2.56 12.39 -4.32
N PHE A 82 2.78 11.65 -3.23
CA PHE A 82 1.75 10.90 -2.55
C PHE A 82 1.10 11.78 -1.47
N THR A 83 -0.23 11.80 -1.41
CA THR A 83 -0.99 12.50 -0.37
C THR A 83 -1.81 11.50 0.41
N CYS A 84 -1.56 11.40 1.72
CA CYS A 84 -2.39 10.62 2.64
C CYS A 84 -3.84 11.11 2.55
N LYS A 85 -4.76 10.24 2.15
CA LYS A 85 -6.19 10.57 1.99
C LYS A 85 -6.96 10.43 3.29
N GLU A 86 -6.53 9.48 4.11
CA GLU A 86 -7.13 9.15 5.40
C GLU A 86 -6.02 9.10 6.46
N ASP A 87 -6.39 9.31 7.72
CA ASP A 87 -5.48 9.17 8.86
C ASP A 87 -5.06 7.70 9.03
N GLY A 88 -3.77 7.45 9.21
CA GLY A 88 -3.27 6.10 9.38
C GLY A 88 -1.77 5.95 9.20
N VAL A 89 -1.32 4.71 9.21
CA VAL A 89 0.08 4.34 8.99
C VAL A 89 0.27 3.97 7.53
N TYR A 90 1.26 4.59 6.89
CA TYR A 90 1.62 4.34 5.51
C TYR A 90 3.00 3.69 5.43
N PHE A 91 3.14 2.71 4.53
CA PHE A 91 4.40 2.03 4.27
C PHE A 91 4.96 2.50 2.92
N PHE A 92 6.24 2.89 2.93
CA PHE A 92 6.97 3.28 1.73
C PHE A 92 8.23 2.43 1.60
N SER A 93 8.43 1.88 0.41
CA SER A 93 9.65 1.19 0.03
C SER A 93 10.06 1.65 -1.37
N TRP A 94 11.36 1.82 -1.58
CA TRP A 94 11.90 2.16 -2.89
C TRP A 94 13.28 1.54 -3.05
N SER A 95 13.69 1.40 -4.31
CA SER A 95 15.02 0.96 -4.70
C SER A 95 15.59 1.97 -5.67
N SER A 96 16.90 2.18 -5.59
CA SER A 96 17.65 3.06 -6.49
C SER A 96 18.88 2.34 -7.02
N LEU A 97 19.16 2.54 -8.30
CA LEU A 97 20.37 2.06 -8.97
C LEU A 97 21.19 3.27 -9.41
N SER A 98 22.48 3.26 -9.11
CA SER A 98 23.43 4.26 -9.60
C SER A 98 24.44 3.64 -10.56
N SER A 99 24.99 4.46 -11.45
CA SER A 99 26.11 4.04 -12.31
C SER A 99 27.36 3.72 -11.48
N PRO A 100 28.28 2.88 -11.98
CA PRO A 100 29.56 2.60 -11.33
C PRO A 100 30.31 3.89 -10.93
N ASN A 101 30.95 3.88 -9.76
CA ASN A 101 31.71 5.01 -9.21
C ASN A 101 30.88 6.30 -9.05
N LYS A 102 29.57 6.15 -8.87
CA LYS A 102 28.64 7.26 -8.58
C LYS A 102 27.82 6.93 -7.36
N ASP A 103 28.04 7.71 -6.31
CA ASP A 103 27.19 7.67 -5.13
C ASP A 103 25.86 8.34 -5.41
N PHE A 104 24.81 7.79 -4.82
CA PHE A 104 23.48 8.35 -4.93
C PHE A 104 22.77 8.27 -3.58
N THR A 105 22.28 9.41 -3.11
CA THR A 105 21.46 9.48 -1.90
C THR A 105 20.03 9.83 -2.30
N SER A 106 19.09 8.97 -1.93
CA SER A 106 17.66 9.23 -2.02
C SER A 106 17.08 9.52 -0.64
N LYS A 107 16.00 10.30 -0.59
CA LYS A 107 15.35 10.67 0.67
C LYS A 107 13.84 10.53 0.57
N LEU A 108 13.22 10.07 1.66
CA LEU A 108 11.79 10.23 1.88
C LEU A 108 11.54 11.54 2.61
N VAL A 109 10.76 12.42 1.98
CA VAL A 109 10.44 13.75 2.50
C VAL A 109 8.96 13.83 2.79
N VAL A 110 8.59 14.19 4.03
CA VAL A 110 7.20 14.35 4.47
C VAL A 110 6.97 15.81 4.81
N ASN A 111 6.06 16.47 4.08
CA ASN A 111 5.71 17.88 4.30
C ASN A 111 6.92 18.83 4.33
N GLY A 112 7.96 18.54 3.53
CA GLY A 112 9.19 19.34 3.47
C GLY A 112 10.28 18.93 4.47
N HIS A 113 10.04 17.91 5.30
CA HIS A 113 11.01 17.40 6.27
C HIS A 113 11.59 16.06 5.82
N ASP A 114 12.91 15.94 5.82
CA ASP A 114 13.61 14.68 5.56
C ASP A 114 13.35 13.70 6.71
N ILE A 115 12.77 12.54 6.41
CA ILE A 115 12.46 11.50 7.41
C ILE A 115 13.46 10.34 7.33
N VAL A 116 13.83 9.92 6.12
CA VAL A 116 14.79 8.82 5.87
C VAL A 116 15.69 9.20 4.71
N ALA A 117 16.97 8.83 4.80
CA ALA A 117 17.93 8.87 3.70
C ALA A 117 18.47 7.46 3.43
N VAL A 118 18.52 7.06 2.17
CA VAL A 118 19.13 5.81 1.69
C VAL A 118 20.29 6.16 0.78
N VAL A 119 21.48 5.66 1.12
CA VAL A 119 22.72 5.91 0.39
C VAL A 119 23.09 4.67 -0.41
N VAL A 120 23.35 4.86 -1.69
CA VAL A 120 24.04 3.90 -2.56
C VAL A 120 25.49 4.38 -2.65
N ASP A 121 26.39 3.67 -1.99
CA ASP A 121 27.84 3.80 -2.17
C ASP A 121 28.25 2.85 -3.30
N ASN A 122 28.78 3.40 -4.38
CA ASN A 122 29.20 2.62 -5.53
C ASN A 122 30.67 2.88 -5.87
N ASP A 123 31.47 3.24 -4.86
CA ASP A 123 32.90 3.44 -4.99
C ASP A 123 33.65 2.10 -5.11
N LEU A 124 33.87 1.67 -6.35
CA LEU A 124 34.58 0.43 -6.64
C LEU A 124 36.06 0.49 -6.24
N THR A 125 36.60 1.67 -5.90
CA THR A 125 37.99 1.80 -5.44
C THR A 125 38.18 1.31 -4.01
N LYS A 126 37.12 1.31 -3.20
CA LYS A 126 37.14 0.78 -1.83
C LYS A 126 37.20 -0.74 -1.81
N ASP A 127 36.50 -1.41 -2.73
CA ASP A 127 36.52 -2.87 -2.86
C ASP A 127 37.87 -3.39 -3.39
N ALA A 128 38.55 -2.61 -4.25
CA ALA A 128 39.87 -2.96 -4.77
C ALA A 128 40.96 -2.99 -3.68
N LEU A 129 40.82 -2.20 -2.61
CA LEU A 129 41.76 -2.18 -1.48
C LEU A 129 41.49 -3.30 -0.47
N ALA A 130 40.27 -3.83 -0.42
CA ALA A 130 39.92 -4.97 0.44
C ALA A 130 40.47 -6.32 -0.09
N GLY A 131 40.78 -6.42 -1.38
CA GLY A 131 41.27 -7.65 -2.03
C GLY A 131 42.79 -7.87 -2.05
N SER A 132 43.58 -6.94 -1.48
CA SER A 132 45.04 -6.96 -1.63
C SER A 132 45.78 -7.43 -0.37
N ASN A 133 45.35 -8.51 0.28
CA ASN A 133 46.14 -9.18 1.33
C ASN A 133 46.01 -10.71 1.23
N SER A 134 46.54 -11.27 0.15
CA SER A 134 46.90 -12.68 0.07
C SER A 134 48.27 -12.81 -0.60
N ARG A 135 49.31 -12.35 0.10
CA ARG A 135 50.68 -12.82 -0.13
C ARG A 135 51.08 -13.66 1.08
N GLU A 136 51.00 -14.98 0.96
CA GLU A 136 51.87 -15.85 1.76
C GLU A 136 52.20 -17.19 1.09
N ASN A 137 53.50 -17.35 0.84
CA ASN A 137 54.37 -18.52 0.76
C ASN A 137 54.05 -19.71 -0.16
N ARG A 138 54.79 -19.77 -1.26
CA ARG A 138 55.21 -21.02 -1.90
C ARG A 138 56.72 -21.16 -1.73
N HIS A 139 57.16 -21.98 -0.77
CA HIS A 139 58.54 -22.47 -0.65
C HIS A 139 58.49 -23.98 -0.41
N GLY A 140 59.30 -24.73 -1.18
CA GLY A 140 59.54 -26.16 -1.04
C GLY A 140 58.88 -26.99 -2.12
#